data_AF-A0A939Z9K4-F1
#
_entry.id   AF-A0A939Z9K4-F1
#
_cell.length_a   1.000
_cell.length_b   1.000
_cell.length_c   1.000
_cell.angle_alpha   90.00
_cell.angle_beta   90.00
_cell.angle_gamma   90.00
#
_symmetry.space_group_name_H-M   'P 1'
#
loop_
_entity.id
_entity.type
_entity.pdbx_description
1 polymer ?
#
loop_
_entity_poly.entity_id
_entity_poly.type
_entity_poly.pdbx_seq_one_letter_code
_entity_poly.pdbx_strand_id
1 'polypeptide(L)'
;MRSEWNGFVGGKWESEVNVRDFIQKNYTPYDGDDSFLAGPTQNTKDLWAMVLDLQKKERENGGVLDMDTKVVSTITSHGPGYLDKSKETIVG
;
A
#
# COMPACT_ATOMS: atom_id res chain seq x y z
N MET A 1 12.85 22.97 -11.68
CA MET A 1 11.77 22.14 -11.08
C MET A 1 12.28 20.71 -11.05
N ARG A 2 12.04 19.96 -9.97
CA ARG A 2 12.45 18.55 -9.89
C ARG A 2 11.62 17.72 -10.88
N SER A 3 12.19 16.65 -11.43
CA SER A 3 11.49 15.75 -12.37
C SER A 3 10.21 15.20 -11.78
N GLU A 4 10.23 14.91 -10.48
CA GLU A 4 9.11 14.32 -9.73
C GLU A 4 7.96 15.32 -9.52
N TRP A 5 8.19 16.62 -9.78
CA TRP A 5 7.21 17.69 -9.54
C TRP A 5 6.56 18.19 -10.83
N ASN A 6 6.95 17.65 -11.99
CA ASN A 6 6.42 18.06 -13.28
C ASN A 6 4.89 17.92 -13.33
N GLY A 7 4.22 19.00 -13.71
CA GLY A 7 2.75 19.05 -13.84
C GLY A 7 2.01 19.48 -12.57
N PHE A 8 2.69 19.62 -11.43
CA PHE A 8 2.09 20.18 -10.22
C PHE A 8 2.14 21.71 -10.20
N VAL A 9 1.09 22.31 -9.62
CA VAL A 9 1.00 23.72 -9.29
C VAL A 9 1.92 24.01 -8.10
N GLY A 10 2.91 24.89 -8.32
CA GLY A 10 3.87 25.33 -7.32
C GLY A 10 3.24 26.07 -6.13
N GLY A 11 3.99 26.14 -5.03
CA GLY A 11 3.51 26.65 -3.75
C GLY A 11 4.57 26.67 -2.66
N LYS A 12 4.14 26.88 -1.42
CA LYS A 12 5.02 26.82 -0.24
C LYS A 12 5.63 25.42 -0.09
N TRP A 13 4.92 24.40 -0.53
CA TRP A 13 5.38 23.00 -0.49
C TRP A 13 6.69 22.75 -1.25
N GLU A 14 7.10 23.65 -2.16
CA GLU A 14 8.38 23.53 -2.87
C GLU A 14 9.60 23.96 -2.01
N SER A 15 9.38 24.78 -0.99
CA SER A 15 10.45 25.34 -0.14
C SER A 15 10.37 24.93 1.32
N GLU A 16 9.23 24.41 1.79
CA GLU A 16 9.03 23.86 3.13
C GLU A 16 8.23 22.55 3.10
N VAL A 17 8.37 21.74 4.16
CA VAL A 17 7.56 20.53 4.33
C VAL A 17 6.12 20.95 4.61
N ASN A 18 5.29 20.98 3.56
CA ASN A 18 3.91 21.44 3.65
C ASN A 18 2.99 20.61 2.73
N VAL A 19 2.66 19.39 3.18
CA VAL A 19 1.78 18.46 2.44
C VAL A 19 0.38 19.06 2.24
N ARG A 20 -0.09 19.90 3.16
CA ARG A 20 -1.39 20.58 3.04
C ARG A 20 -1.44 21.51 1.82
N ASP A 21 -0.44 22.38 1.66
CA ASP A 21 -0.36 23.30 0.53
C ASP A 21 -0.24 22.54 -0.81
N PHE A 22 0.53 21.44 -0.83
CA PHE A 22 0.60 20.55 -1.99
C PHE A 22 -0.76 19.98 -2.38
N ILE A 23 -1.46 19.33 -1.43
CA ILE A 23 -2.77 18.70 -1.71
C ILE A 23 -3.76 19.75 -2.19
N GLN A 24 -3.93 20.86 -1.45
CA GLN A 24 -4.92 21.89 -1.78
C GLN A 24 -4.73 22.51 -3.16
N LYS A 25 -3.49 22.59 -3.64
CA LYS A 25 -3.16 23.14 -4.97
C LYS A 25 -3.29 22.14 -6.11
N ASN A 26 -3.23 20.83 -5.83
CA ASN A 26 -3.00 19.79 -6.86
C ASN A 26 -4.04 18.67 -6.90
N TYR A 27 -4.95 18.58 -5.93
CA TYR A 27 -6.05 17.61 -6.00
C TYR A 27 -7.15 18.09 -6.94
N THR A 28 -7.80 17.15 -7.62
CA THR A 28 -9.00 17.40 -8.41
C THR A 28 -10.18 16.87 -7.60
N PRO A 29 -11.09 17.74 -7.08
CA PRO A 29 -12.34 17.28 -6.51
C PRO A 29 -13.11 16.42 -7.52
N TYR A 30 -13.71 15.33 -7.03
CA TYR A 30 -14.53 14.45 -7.85
C TYR A 30 -15.89 14.29 -7.17
N ASP A 31 -16.92 14.88 -7.77
CA ASP A 31 -18.32 14.83 -7.31
C ASP A 31 -19.19 13.90 -8.19
N GLY A 32 -18.56 13.02 -8.97
CA GLY A 32 -19.24 12.04 -9.83
C GLY A 32 -19.66 10.76 -9.08
N ASP A 33 -19.95 9.71 -9.83
CA ASP A 33 -20.40 8.41 -9.30
C ASP A 33 -19.35 7.30 -9.42
N ASP A 34 -19.73 6.07 -9.11
CA ASP A 34 -18.84 4.90 -9.11
C ASP A 34 -18.70 4.22 -10.49
N SER A 35 -19.29 4.77 -11.54
CA SER A 35 -19.30 4.15 -12.87
C SER A 35 -17.90 3.99 -13.49
N PHE A 36 -16.92 4.79 -13.06
CA PHE A 36 -15.53 4.68 -13.53
C PHE A 36 -14.71 3.59 -12.82
N LEU A 37 -15.25 2.98 -11.76
CA LEU A 37 -14.50 2.00 -10.96
C LEU A 37 -14.14 0.77 -11.79
N ALA A 38 -12.85 0.43 -11.79
CA ALA A 38 -12.35 -0.81 -12.35
C ALA A 38 -12.43 -1.95 -11.31
N GLY A 39 -12.73 -3.16 -11.78
CA GLY A 39 -12.68 -4.36 -10.96
C GLY A 39 -11.25 -4.80 -10.62
N PRO A 40 -11.09 -5.78 -9.70
CA PRO A 40 -9.78 -6.28 -9.30
C PRO A 40 -9.08 -7.02 -10.44
N THR A 41 -7.76 -6.85 -10.51
CA THR A 41 -6.89 -7.60 -11.44
C THR A 41 -6.78 -9.08 -11.03
N GLN A 42 -6.29 -9.94 -11.94
CA GLN A 42 -6.04 -11.34 -11.59
C GLN A 42 -4.97 -11.47 -10.49
N ASN A 43 -3.91 -10.67 -10.53
CA ASN A 43 -2.89 -10.65 -9.47
C ASN A 43 -3.51 -10.33 -8.11
N THR A 44 -4.40 -9.33 -8.05
CA THR A 44 -5.14 -8.97 -6.83
C THR A 44 -5.97 -10.15 -6.32
N LYS A 45 -6.71 -10.85 -7.20
CA LYS A 45 -7.52 -12.01 -6.82
C LYS A 45 -6.67 -13.17 -6.30
N ASP A 46 -5.56 -13.46 -6.97
CA ASP A 46 -4.65 -14.53 -6.59
C ASP A 46 -4.00 -14.27 -5.23
N LEU A 47 -3.45 -13.06 -5.04
CA LEU A 47 -2.87 -12.64 -3.76
C LEU A 47 -3.90 -12.69 -2.63
N TRP A 48 -5.12 -12.23 -2.89
CA TRP A 48 -6.19 -12.27 -1.91
C TRP A 48 -6.61 -13.71 -1.57
N ALA A 49 -6.66 -14.61 -2.54
CA ALA A 49 -6.95 -16.02 -2.30
C ALA A 49 -5.89 -16.68 -1.38
N MET A 50 -4.60 -16.33 -1.55
CA MET A 50 -3.54 -16.80 -0.64
C MET A 50 -3.76 -16.30 0.79
N VAL A 51 -4.09 -15.02 0.96
CA VAL A 51 -4.39 -14.45 2.29
C VAL A 51 -5.60 -15.15 2.93
N LEU A 52 -6.66 -15.41 2.17
CA LEU A 52 -7.85 -16.10 2.68
C LEU A 52 -7.55 -17.53 3.14
N ASP A 53 -6.66 -18.24 2.45
CA ASP A 53 -6.18 -19.57 2.87
C ASP A 53 -5.36 -19.49 4.17
N LEU A 54 -4.46 -18.51 4.30
CA LEU A 54 -3.69 -18.27 5.52
C LEU A 54 -4.61 -17.91 6.71
N GLN A 55 -5.59 -17.04 6.51
CA GLN A 55 -6.59 -16.69 7.52
C GLN A 55 -7.48 -17.86 7.93
N LYS A 56 -7.73 -18.81 7.02
CA LYS A 56 -8.41 -20.06 7.38
C LYS A 56 -7.54 -20.89 8.32
N LYS A 57 -6.24 -21.03 8.03
CA LYS A 57 -5.28 -21.74 8.89
C LYS A 57 -5.14 -21.09 10.27
N GLU A 58 -5.11 -19.76 10.34
CA GLU A 58 -5.13 -19.01 11.62
C GLU A 58 -6.33 -19.42 12.49
N ARG A 59 -7.53 -19.38 11.91
CA ARG A 59 -8.76 -19.76 12.62
C ARG A 59 -8.74 -21.21 13.08
N GLU A 60 -8.25 -22.12 12.24
CA GLU A 60 -8.11 -23.55 12.57
C GLU A 60 -7.06 -23.77 13.67
N ASN A 61 -6.02 -22.95 13.75
CA ASN A 61 -5.02 -22.96 14.82
C ASN A 61 -5.50 -22.30 16.12
N GLY A 62 -6.73 -21.80 16.17
CA GLY A 62 -7.27 -21.10 17.33
C GLY A 62 -6.63 -19.73 17.59
N GLY A 63 -5.99 -19.12 16.57
CA GLY A 63 -5.32 -17.84 16.70
C GLY A 63 -4.14 -17.67 15.75
N VAL A 64 -3.00 -17.24 16.28
CA VAL A 64 -1.81 -16.87 15.51
C VAL A 64 -1.32 -18.04 14.64
N LEU A 65 -1.05 -17.80 13.36
CA LEU A 65 -0.49 -18.81 12.45
C LEU A 65 0.96 -19.13 12.78
N ASP A 66 1.78 -18.07 12.90
CA ASP A 66 3.21 -18.14 13.22
C ASP A 66 3.67 -16.81 13.84
N MET A 67 4.73 -16.84 14.65
CA MET A 67 5.35 -15.65 15.25
C MET A 67 6.85 -15.84 15.47
N ASP A 68 7.62 -14.76 15.29
CA ASP A 68 9.03 -14.75 15.67
C ASP A 68 9.15 -14.72 17.22
N THR A 69 10.00 -15.58 17.77
CA THR A 69 10.25 -15.72 19.21
C THR A 69 11.66 -15.32 19.61
N LYS A 70 12.49 -14.87 18.65
CA LYS A 70 13.93 -14.65 18.80
C LYS A 70 14.35 -13.24 18.43
N VAL A 71 13.69 -12.61 17.47
CA VAL A 71 14.05 -11.29 16.96
C VAL A 71 13.15 -10.21 17.57
N VAL A 72 13.76 -9.18 18.16
CA VAL A 72 13.02 -7.98 18.60
C VAL A 72 12.74 -7.09 17.40
N SER A 73 11.46 -6.78 17.18
CA SER A 73 11.02 -6.00 16.01
C SER A 73 11.54 -4.56 16.04
N THR A 74 12.22 -4.15 14.97
CA THR A 74 12.64 -2.77 14.67
C THR A 74 12.50 -2.49 13.17
N ILE A 75 12.75 -1.25 12.72
CA ILE A 75 12.59 -0.84 11.31
C ILE A 75 13.37 -1.76 10.34
N THR A 76 14.51 -2.29 10.76
CA THR A 76 15.40 -3.10 9.90
C THR A 76 15.67 -4.51 10.42
N SER A 77 14.88 -5.00 11.39
CA SER A 77 15.16 -6.30 12.03
C SER A 77 14.81 -7.51 11.14
N HIS A 78 13.82 -7.36 10.26
CA HIS A 78 13.33 -8.42 9.40
C HIS A 78 13.75 -8.20 7.95
N GLY A 79 13.99 -9.30 7.24
CA GLY A 79 14.14 -9.27 5.79
C GLY A 79 12.81 -8.95 5.09
N PRO A 80 12.83 -8.74 3.76
CA PRO A 80 11.62 -8.47 3.00
C PRO A 80 10.68 -9.68 3.01
N GLY A 81 9.39 -9.44 3.28
CA GLY A 81 8.31 -10.42 3.20
C GLY A 81 7.49 -10.25 1.92
N TYR A 82 6.99 -11.36 1.38
CA TYR A 82 6.16 -11.40 0.19
C TYR A 82 5.14 -12.54 0.29
N LEU A 83 3.97 -12.36 -0.31
CA LEU A 83 3.06 -13.48 -0.62
C LEU A 83 3.50 -14.14 -1.94
N ASP A 84 3.64 -13.33 -2.98
CA ASP A 84 4.18 -13.71 -4.28
C ASP A 84 4.81 -12.48 -4.93
N LYS A 85 6.14 -12.42 -4.84
CA LYS A 85 6.95 -11.28 -5.33
C LYS A 85 6.74 -10.97 -6.81
N SER A 86 6.27 -11.93 -7.61
CA SER A 86 6.03 -11.72 -9.04
C SER A 86 4.68 -11.04 -9.34
N LYS A 87 3.75 -11.04 -8.37
CA LYS A 87 2.38 -10.54 -8.55
C LYS A 87 2.11 -9.20 -7.86
N GLU A 88 2.94 -8.83 -6.89
CA GLU A 88 2.75 -7.64 -6.06
C GLU A 88 3.20 -6.35 -6.76
N THR A 89 2.28 -5.40 -6.93
CA THR A 89 2.61 -4.05 -7.42
C THR A 89 3.17 -3.16 -6.31
N ILE A 90 2.65 -3.35 -5.09
CA ILE A 90 3.09 -2.67 -3.87
C ILE A 90 3.50 -3.75 -2.87
N VAL A 91 4.66 -3.57 -2.24
CA VAL A 91 5.31 -4.54 -1.34
C VAL A 91 5.52 -3.91 0.04
N GLY A 92 5.81 -4.74 1.05
CA GLY A 92 6.12 -4.31 2.41
C GLY A 92 5.38 -5.14 3.44
#